data_AF-A0A9E0MKB0-F1
#
_entry.id   AF-A0A9E0MKB0-F1
#
_cell.length_a   1.000
_cell.length_b   1.000
_cell.length_c   1.000
_cell.angle_alpha   90.00
_cell.angle_beta   90.00
_cell.angle_gamma   90.00
#
_symmetry.space_group_name_H-M   'P 1'
#
loop_
_entity.id
_entity.type
_entity.pdbx_description
1 polymer ?
#
loop_
_entity_poly.entity_id
_entity_poly.type
_entity_poly.pdbx_seq_one_letter_code
_entity_poly.pdbx_strand_id
1 'polypeptide(L)'
;MLARPVVPSLLATLALACSGGDDPAAVDAAPDAPIDAAIDARVDAPAPTCTTPNMMCGSECVDTSTDERFCGNCATACEGGQVCTQSRCGCATGISIPAMPSFLLDQIMRQAGVTVGFGAYADAEIDVLLIGHDATTVVGMPYTLSGTNLGTPPFAGFGYDVDIATRTPSAAYYATSGTLTFTKICPPTAAGGMGGFSGTLAGAQFTAVSSLTNPTIDPNGCTIPGPGEPALPTITFRMGDTSCN
;
A
#
# COMPACT_ATOMS: atom_id res chain seq x y z
N MET A 1 -52.27 -49.99 16.42
CA MET A 1 -53.54 -49.69 15.70
C MET A 1 -53.16 -48.98 14.42
N LEU A 2 -53.09 -49.74 13.32
CA LEU A 2 -53.94 -49.61 12.11
C LEU A 2 -53.51 -48.42 11.22
N ALA A 3 -53.27 -48.49 9.92
CA ALA A 3 -53.10 -49.52 8.89
C ALA A 3 -52.63 -48.77 7.62
N ARG A 4 -51.82 -49.37 6.75
CA ARG A 4 -51.54 -48.85 5.38
C ARG A 4 -52.75 -49.10 4.46
N PRO A 5 -52.93 -48.31 3.41
CA PRO A 5 -52.75 -48.82 2.03
C PRO A 5 -51.93 -47.82 1.16
N VAL A 6 -51.02 -48.17 0.24
CA VAL A 6 -51.08 -48.93 -1.04
C VAL A 6 -51.84 -48.19 -2.18
N VAL A 7 -51.09 -47.38 -2.96
CA VAL A 7 -50.83 -47.36 -4.46
C VAL A 7 -52.02 -47.68 -5.41
N PRO A 8 -52.29 -46.92 -6.52
CA PRO A 8 -51.64 -47.06 -7.87
C PRO A 8 -51.40 -45.72 -8.63
N SER A 9 -50.31 -45.51 -9.41
CA SER A 9 -49.96 -45.99 -10.78
C SER A 9 -50.68 -45.31 -11.96
N LEU A 10 -49.95 -45.21 -13.09
CA LEU A 10 -50.26 -44.77 -14.48
C LEU A 10 -49.83 -43.32 -14.80
N LEU A 11 -48.79 -43.02 -15.61
CA LEU A 11 -48.29 -43.60 -16.88
C LEU A 11 -49.34 -43.60 -18.01
N ALA A 12 -49.33 -42.52 -18.82
CA ALA A 12 -49.75 -42.47 -20.23
C ALA A 12 -49.41 -41.05 -20.77
N THR A 13 -48.29 -40.83 -21.45
CA THR A 13 -48.09 -40.93 -22.92
C THR A 13 -48.79 -39.84 -23.76
N LEU A 14 -47.95 -39.15 -24.56
CA LEU A 14 -48.09 -38.95 -26.01
C LEU A 14 -48.56 -37.58 -26.55
N ALA A 15 -47.75 -37.12 -27.52
CA ALA A 15 -48.03 -36.27 -28.69
C ALA A 15 -48.34 -34.78 -28.43
N LEU A 16 -47.43 -33.87 -28.76
CA LEU A 16 -47.15 -33.33 -30.11
C LEU A 16 -48.34 -32.51 -30.65
N ALA A 17 -48.26 -31.19 -30.49
CA ALA A 17 -48.87 -30.24 -31.39
C ALA A 17 -47.88 -29.09 -31.61
N CYS A 18 -47.17 -29.16 -32.72
CA CYS A 18 -46.57 -28.01 -33.35
C CYS A 18 -47.74 -27.15 -33.86
N SER A 19 -47.99 -26.00 -33.24
CA SER A 19 -48.74 -24.92 -33.87
C SER A 19 -47.84 -23.70 -33.83
N GLY A 20 -47.17 -23.47 -34.96
CA GLY A 20 -46.61 -22.17 -35.27
C GLY A 20 -47.70 -21.12 -35.17
N GLY A 21 -47.47 -20.15 -34.30
CA GLY A 21 -48.13 -18.86 -34.32
C GLY A 21 -47.06 -17.84 -34.60
N ASP A 22 -46.86 -17.55 -35.89
CA ASP A 22 -46.35 -16.26 -36.31
C ASP A 22 -47.38 -15.23 -35.87
N ASP A 23 -47.14 -14.52 -34.77
CA ASP A 23 -47.70 -13.18 -34.62
C ASP A 23 -46.71 -12.24 -33.92
N PRO A 24 -46.52 -11.03 -34.48
CA PRO A 24 -45.47 -10.10 -34.13
C PRO A 24 -45.87 -9.24 -32.93
N ALA A 25 -44.85 -8.70 -32.26
CA ALA A 25 -44.96 -7.53 -31.39
C ALA A 25 -45.92 -7.64 -30.18
N ALA A 26 -45.42 -8.15 -29.06
CA ALA A 26 -45.86 -7.72 -27.73
C ALA A 26 -44.89 -8.23 -26.63
N VAL A 27 -43.65 -7.73 -26.64
CA VAL A 27 -42.76 -7.80 -25.46
C VAL A 27 -42.32 -6.39 -25.07
N ASP A 28 -43.27 -5.45 -24.99
CA ASP A 28 -43.00 -4.21 -24.28
C ASP A 28 -44.30 -3.60 -23.76
N ALA A 29 -44.58 -3.82 -22.48
CA ALA A 29 -45.43 -2.94 -21.70
C ALA A 29 -45.18 -3.17 -20.21
N ALA A 30 -44.26 -2.36 -19.68
CA ALA A 30 -44.05 -1.93 -18.28
C ALA A 30 -42.87 -2.56 -17.53
N PRO A 31 -42.22 -1.84 -16.59
CA PRO A 31 -41.94 -0.42 -16.47
C PRO A 31 -40.41 -0.16 -16.41
N ASP A 32 -39.63 -0.82 -17.26
CA ASP A 32 -38.16 -0.75 -17.19
C ASP A 32 -37.53 0.19 -18.22
N ALA A 33 -38.36 0.97 -18.93
CA ALA A 33 -37.92 1.95 -19.94
C ALA A 33 -36.76 2.87 -19.51
N PRO A 34 -36.66 3.39 -18.26
CA PRO A 34 -35.50 4.21 -17.89
C PRO A 34 -34.24 3.38 -17.62
N ILE A 35 -34.37 2.10 -17.26
CA ILE A 35 -33.25 1.19 -16.98
C ILE A 35 -32.70 0.64 -18.30
N ASP A 36 -33.56 0.18 -19.20
CA ASP A 36 -33.15 -0.36 -20.51
C ASP A 36 -32.51 0.71 -21.39
N ALA A 37 -33.07 1.93 -21.43
CA ALA A 37 -32.44 3.05 -22.12
C ALA A 37 -31.11 3.48 -21.50
N ALA A 38 -30.95 3.33 -20.18
CA ALA A 38 -29.69 3.63 -19.49
C ALA A 38 -28.64 2.52 -19.66
N ILE A 39 -29.06 1.29 -19.95
CA ILE A 39 -28.16 0.18 -20.32
C ILE A 39 -27.73 0.34 -21.77
N ASP A 40 -28.64 0.59 -22.70
CA ASP A 40 -28.33 0.82 -24.12
C ASP A 40 -27.40 2.02 -24.31
N ALA A 41 -27.61 3.11 -23.56
CA ALA A 41 -26.71 4.28 -23.60
C ALA A 41 -25.30 4.02 -23.06
N ARG A 42 -25.10 2.97 -22.24
CA ARG A 42 -23.77 2.54 -21.77
C ARG A 42 -23.09 1.61 -22.76
N VAL A 43 -23.85 0.84 -23.53
CA VAL A 43 -23.35 -0.06 -24.56
C VAL A 43 -22.93 0.71 -25.82
N ASP A 44 -23.61 1.82 -26.12
CA ASP A 44 -23.33 2.68 -27.28
C ASP A 44 -22.41 3.88 -26.95
N ALA A 45 -21.88 3.93 -25.73
CA ALA A 45 -20.85 4.91 -25.38
C ALA A 45 -19.55 4.57 -26.15
N PRO A 46 -18.88 5.56 -26.78
CA PRO A 46 -17.59 5.31 -27.42
C PRO A 46 -16.61 4.74 -26.38
N ALA A 47 -15.83 3.73 -26.80
CA ALA A 47 -14.85 3.08 -25.94
C ALA A 47 -14.02 4.11 -25.19
N PRO A 48 -13.70 3.91 -23.89
CA PRO A 48 -12.94 4.89 -23.14
C PRO A 48 -11.59 5.10 -23.83
N THR A 49 -11.40 6.26 -24.43
CA THR A 49 -10.13 6.64 -25.05
C THR A 49 -9.37 7.50 -24.06
N CYS A 50 -8.18 7.06 -23.68
CA CYS A 50 -7.30 7.85 -22.84
C CYS A 50 -6.70 9.01 -23.64
N THR A 51 -6.68 10.19 -23.03
CA THR A 51 -5.96 11.35 -23.57
C THR A 51 -4.47 11.15 -23.32
N THR A 52 -3.65 11.36 -24.35
CA THR A 52 -2.20 11.38 -24.25
C THR A 52 -1.75 12.29 -23.09
N PRO A 53 -0.84 11.86 -22.20
CA PRO A 53 0.08 10.73 -22.31
C PRO A 53 -0.44 9.36 -21.81
N ASN A 54 -1.68 9.28 -21.31
CA ASN A 54 -2.16 8.08 -20.63
C ASN A 54 -2.51 6.94 -21.63
N MET A 55 -2.25 5.70 -21.22
CA MET A 55 -2.56 4.48 -21.96
C MET A 55 -3.75 3.75 -21.30
N MET A 56 -4.58 3.11 -22.12
CA MET A 56 -5.70 2.31 -21.64
C MET A 56 -5.19 0.95 -21.14
N CYS A 57 -5.23 0.74 -19.82
CA CYS A 57 -4.85 -0.50 -19.16
C CYS A 57 -6.08 -1.14 -18.52
N GLY A 58 -6.65 -2.14 -19.21
CA GLY A 58 -7.93 -2.73 -18.83
C GLY A 58 -9.08 -1.75 -19.06
N SER A 59 -9.71 -1.28 -17.99
CA SER A 59 -10.78 -0.26 -18.01
C SER A 59 -10.32 1.11 -17.50
N GLU A 60 -9.03 1.28 -17.17
CA GLU A 60 -8.49 2.48 -16.56
C GLU A 60 -7.47 3.19 -17.47
N CYS A 61 -7.43 4.51 -17.39
CA CYS A 61 -6.42 5.33 -18.07
C CYS A 61 -5.26 5.61 -17.15
N VAL A 62 -4.11 5.01 -17.46
CA VAL A 62 -2.92 5.06 -16.62
C VAL A 62 -1.80 5.80 -17.32
N ASP A 63 -1.07 6.64 -16.59
CA ASP A 63 0.18 7.22 -17.08
C ASP A 63 1.32 6.20 -16.95
N THR A 64 1.61 5.46 -18.01
CA THR A 64 2.68 4.45 -18.03
C THR A 64 4.08 5.06 -17.98
N SER A 65 4.23 6.39 -17.90
CA SER A 65 5.53 7.03 -17.73
C SER A 65 5.96 7.17 -16.27
N THR A 66 4.98 7.08 -15.35
CA THR A 66 5.14 7.34 -13.91
C THR A 66 4.42 6.34 -13.02
N ASP A 67 3.39 5.62 -13.50
CA ASP A 67 2.69 4.61 -12.68
C ASP A 67 3.54 3.33 -12.55
N GLU A 68 3.92 3.03 -11.32
CA GLU A 68 4.76 1.88 -10.96
C GLU A 68 4.09 0.54 -11.27
N ARG A 69 2.75 0.47 -11.28
CA ARG A 69 2.00 -0.76 -11.57
C ARG A 69 1.89 -1.04 -13.07
N PHE A 70 2.16 -0.03 -13.90
CA PHE A 70 1.98 -0.07 -15.35
C PHE A 70 3.14 0.62 -16.10
N CYS A 71 4.37 0.44 -15.63
CA CYS A 71 5.53 1.17 -16.12
C CYS A 71 5.95 0.79 -17.54
N GLY A 72 5.77 1.72 -18.46
CA GLY A 72 6.05 1.59 -19.90
C GLY A 72 5.04 0.76 -20.68
N ASN A 73 4.21 -0.06 -20.02
CA ASN A 73 3.08 -0.76 -20.61
C ASN A 73 2.14 -1.29 -19.51
N CYS A 74 0.95 -1.74 -19.91
CA CYS A 74 -0.09 -2.21 -19.00
C CYS A 74 0.19 -3.54 -18.27
N ALA A 75 1.31 -4.20 -18.51
CA ALA A 75 1.65 -5.49 -17.92
C ALA A 75 2.93 -5.45 -17.07
N THR A 76 3.62 -4.31 -17.01
CA THR A 76 4.90 -4.17 -16.33
C THR A 76 4.70 -3.43 -15.03
N ALA A 77 4.84 -4.14 -13.91
CA ALA A 77 4.95 -3.51 -12.61
C ALA A 77 6.42 -3.44 -12.19
N CYS A 78 6.82 -2.33 -11.59
CA CYS A 78 8.12 -2.19 -10.97
C CYS A 78 8.15 -2.98 -9.66
N GLU A 79 9.20 -3.78 -9.47
CA GLU A 79 9.37 -4.63 -8.31
C GLU A 79 10.59 -4.19 -7.49
N GLY A 80 10.72 -4.67 -6.26
CA GLY A 80 11.91 -4.40 -5.42
C GLY A 80 12.12 -2.92 -5.07
N GLY A 81 11.04 -2.14 -5.02
CA GLY A 81 11.10 -0.72 -4.74
C GLY A 81 11.65 0.14 -5.89
N GLN A 82 11.67 -0.40 -7.09
CA GLN A 82 11.88 0.41 -8.28
C GLN A 82 10.71 1.36 -8.48
N VAL A 83 11.02 2.60 -8.87
CA VAL A 83 10.05 3.61 -9.27
C VAL A 83 9.96 3.66 -10.79
N CYS A 84 8.79 4.02 -11.31
CA CYS A 84 8.64 4.22 -12.75
C CYS A 84 9.10 5.63 -13.12
N THR A 85 10.20 5.73 -13.86
CA THR A 85 10.68 7.01 -14.38
C THR A 85 10.88 6.89 -15.88
N GLN A 86 10.22 7.76 -16.65
CA GLN A 86 10.32 7.78 -18.12
C GLN A 86 10.01 6.39 -18.73
N SER A 87 8.95 5.74 -18.25
CA SER A 87 8.51 4.41 -18.71
C SER A 87 9.52 3.28 -18.47
N ARG A 88 10.39 3.42 -17.48
CA ARG A 88 11.35 2.38 -17.07
C ARG A 88 11.38 2.25 -15.56
N CYS A 89 11.37 1.01 -15.09
CA CYS A 89 11.62 0.72 -13.68
C CYS A 89 13.10 0.90 -13.37
N GLY A 90 13.38 1.68 -12.34
CA GLY A 90 14.74 1.92 -11.84
C GLY A 90 14.71 2.28 -10.37
N CYS A 91 15.85 2.17 -9.69
CA CYS A 91 15.92 2.61 -8.31
C CYS A 91 15.74 4.11 -8.23
N ALA A 92 14.89 4.54 -7.29
CA ALA A 92 14.66 5.95 -7.06
C ALA A 92 15.98 6.66 -6.75
N THR A 93 16.34 7.61 -7.61
CA THR A 93 17.48 8.50 -7.40
C THR A 93 16.94 9.81 -6.83
N GLY A 94 17.37 10.19 -5.64
CA GLY A 94 16.98 11.47 -5.04
C GLY A 94 15.82 11.39 -4.04
N ILE A 95 15.50 10.22 -3.47
CA ILE A 95 14.61 10.16 -2.30
C ILE A 95 15.21 11.03 -1.19
N SER A 96 14.59 12.17 -0.96
CA SER A 96 14.93 13.09 0.10
C SER A 96 14.28 12.60 1.39
N ILE A 97 14.97 11.75 2.15
CA ILE A 97 14.59 11.52 3.55
C ILE A 97 14.95 12.80 4.31
N PRO A 98 13.96 13.61 4.75
CA PRO A 98 14.26 14.90 5.35
C PRO A 98 15.09 14.72 6.63
N ALA A 99 16.20 15.47 6.72
CA ALA A 99 17.11 15.41 7.86
C ALA A 99 16.50 15.97 9.17
N MET A 100 15.38 16.69 9.07
CA MET A 100 14.52 17.14 10.15
C MET A 100 13.10 17.21 9.61
N PRO A 101 12.36 16.10 9.61
CA PRO A 101 11.00 16.15 9.16
C PRO A 101 10.19 17.01 10.14
N SER A 102 9.72 18.15 9.64
CA SER A 102 8.49 18.75 10.13
C SER A 102 7.36 17.82 9.72
N PHE A 103 7.19 16.71 10.43
CA PHE A 103 6.16 15.73 10.07
C PHE A 103 4.80 16.43 10.06
N LEU A 104 4.09 16.36 8.94
CA LEU A 104 2.76 16.95 8.82
C LEU A 104 1.78 16.22 9.76
N LEU A 105 2.01 14.91 9.93
CA LEU A 105 1.38 14.07 10.92
C LEU A 105 2.44 13.12 11.51
N ASP A 106 2.61 13.16 12.83
CA ASP A 106 3.29 12.12 13.58
C ASP A 106 2.25 11.28 14.35
N GLN A 107 2.43 9.96 14.31
CA GLN A 107 1.61 9.03 15.08
C GLN A 107 2.49 8.03 15.80
N ILE A 108 2.02 7.61 16.98
CA ILE A 108 2.65 6.56 17.78
C ILE A 108 1.70 5.39 17.86
N MET A 109 2.14 4.23 17.39
CA MET A 109 1.43 2.96 17.54
C MET A 109 2.17 2.09 18.54
N ARG A 110 1.41 1.40 19.39
CA ARG A 110 1.95 0.47 20.39
C ARG A 110 1.30 -0.88 20.19
N GLN A 111 2.08 -1.87 19.77
CA GLN A 111 1.61 -3.24 19.56
C GLN A 111 2.67 -4.24 20.01
N ALA A 112 2.24 -5.29 20.71
CA ALA A 112 3.10 -6.40 21.13
C ALA A 112 4.40 -6.00 21.88
N GLY A 113 4.35 -4.91 22.67
CA GLY A 113 5.51 -4.40 23.41
C GLY A 113 6.47 -3.52 22.60
N VAL A 114 6.17 -3.34 21.31
CA VAL A 114 6.90 -2.43 20.40
C VAL A 114 6.14 -1.11 20.29
N THR A 115 6.89 -0.02 20.38
CA THR A 115 6.41 1.32 20.08
C THR A 115 6.98 1.73 18.73
N VAL A 116 6.11 2.02 17.77
CA VAL A 116 6.48 2.46 16.42
C VAL A 116 5.95 3.87 16.23
N GLY A 117 6.84 4.79 15.89
CA GLY A 117 6.47 6.11 15.44
C GLY A 117 6.51 6.18 13.92
N PHE A 118 5.53 6.87 13.37
CA PHE A 118 5.37 7.14 11.95
C PHE A 118 5.44 8.63 11.79
N GLY A 119 6.27 9.07 10.87
CA GLY A 119 6.31 10.46 10.50
C GLY A 119 6.16 10.59 9.00
N ALA A 120 5.05 11.18 8.58
CA ALA A 120 4.75 11.42 7.19
C ALA A 120 5.33 12.76 6.73
N TYR A 121 6.01 12.73 5.60
CA TYR A 121 6.43 13.90 4.84
C TYR A 121 5.62 13.93 3.55
N ALA A 122 5.02 15.08 3.26
CA ALA A 122 4.23 15.27 2.05
C ALA A 122 4.90 16.36 1.22
N ASP A 123 5.46 15.99 0.08
CA ASP A 123 5.93 16.91 -0.95
C ASP A 123 5.11 16.73 -2.24
N ALA A 124 5.66 16.10 -3.27
CA ALA A 124 4.92 15.64 -4.44
C ALA A 124 4.29 14.25 -4.17
N GLU A 125 4.90 13.45 -3.30
CA GLU A 125 4.41 12.16 -2.83
C GLU A 125 4.30 12.13 -1.29
N ILE A 126 3.70 11.07 -0.74
CA ILE A 126 3.63 10.85 0.71
C ILE A 126 4.69 9.83 1.10
N ASP A 127 5.78 10.30 1.66
CA ASP A 127 6.84 9.45 2.20
C ASP A 127 6.69 9.29 3.71
N VAL A 128 6.97 8.09 4.22
CA VAL A 128 6.82 7.79 5.65
C VAL A 128 8.12 7.22 6.21
N LEU A 129 8.66 7.89 7.24
CA LEU A 129 9.71 7.32 8.07
C LEU A 129 9.09 6.59 9.25
N LEU A 130 9.52 5.34 9.47
CA LEU A 130 9.11 4.51 10.58
C LEU A 130 10.30 4.26 11.50
N ILE A 131 10.12 4.43 12.80
CA ILE A 131 11.14 4.08 13.79
C ILE A 131 10.47 3.28 14.90
N GLY A 132 11.02 2.11 15.17
CA GLY A 132 10.53 1.19 16.20
C GLY A 132 11.51 1.09 17.35
N HIS A 133 10.99 1.07 18.58
CA HIS A 133 11.73 0.73 19.78
C HIS A 133 10.89 -0.15 20.70
N ASP A 134 11.52 -0.79 21.68
CA ASP A 134 10.83 -1.59 22.69
C ASP A 134 11.23 -1.16 24.11
N ALA A 135 10.87 -1.98 25.09
CA ALA A 135 11.21 -1.74 26.50
C ALA A 135 12.70 -1.96 26.83
N THR A 136 13.46 -2.62 25.97
CA THR A 136 14.90 -2.87 26.16
C THR A 136 15.77 -1.74 25.59
N THR A 137 15.15 -0.82 24.84
CA THR A 137 15.83 0.31 24.24
C THR A 137 16.25 1.34 25.32
N VAL A 138 17.53 1.69 25.33
CA VAL A 138 18.17 2.58 26.30
C VAL A 138 18.51 3.90 25.62
N VAL A 139 18.10 5.00 26.24
CA VAL A 139 18.40 6.36 25.77
C VAL A 139 19.90 6.63 25.84
N GLY A 140 20.44 7.26 24.79
CA GLY A 140 21.85 7.62 24.65
C GLY A 140 22.76 6.49 24.16
N MET A 141 22.25 5.26 24.06
CA MET A 141 23.01 4.14 23.51
C MET A 141 22.95 4.12 21.97
N PRO A 142 24.09 3.98 21.27
CA PRO A 142 24.10 3.80 19.83
C PRO A 142 23.76 2.35 19.45
N TYR A 143 22.79 2.17 18.56
CA TYR A 143 22.38 0.88 18.02
C TYR A 143 22.78 0.75 16.56
N THR A 144 23.64 -0.21 16.24
CA THR A 144 24.06 -0.50 14.87
C THR A 144 23.00 -1.33 14.15
N LEU A 145 22.57 -0.87 12.99
CA LEU A 145 21.65 -1.58 12.11
C LEU A 145 22.48 -2.47 11.16
N SER A 146 22.09 -3.72 10.97
CA SER A 146 22.90 -4.71 10.24
C SER A 146 22.14 -5.57 9.24
N GLY A 147 20.85 -5.28 9.02
CA GLY A 147 19.99 -6.02 8.08
C GLY A 147 19.71 -7.48 8.43
N THR A 148 20.28 -8.00 9.53
CA THR A 148 20.24 -9.42 9.90
C THR A 148 19.00 -9.79 10.73
N ASN A 149 18.42 -8.82 11.43
CA ASN A 149 17.20 -8.96 12.24
C ASN A 149 16.23 -7.83 11.90
N LEU A 150 15.77 -7.79 10.64
CA LEU A 150 14.80 -6.77 10.20
C LEU A 150 13.51 -6.85 11.01
N GLY A 151 12.91 -5.70 11.30
CA GLY A 151 11.70 -5.59 12.13
C GLY A 151 11.90 -5.84 13.62
N THR A 152 13.10 -6.22 14.08
CA THR A 152 13.39 -6.37 15.51
C THR A 152 13.80 -5.01 16.10
N PRO A 153 13.12 -4.50 17.14
CA PRO A 153 13.49 -3.22 17.75
C PRO A 153 14.89 -3.24 18.38
N PRO A 154 15.63 -2.12 18.33
CA PRO A 154 15.28 -0.89 17.63
C PRO A 154 15.55 -0.98 16.11
N PHE A 155 14.63 -0.46 15.30
CA PHE A 155 14.73 -0.47 13.84
C PHE A 155 14.31 0.86 13.22
N ALA A 156 14.73 1.08 11.97
CA ALA A 156 14.25 2.16 11.13
C ALA A 156 13.82 1.59 9.77
N GLY A 157 12.70 2.10 9.26
CA GLY A 157 12.13 1.74 7.97
C GLY A 157 11.60 2.97 7.25
N PHE A 158 11.38 2.83 5.96
CA PHE A 158 10.93 3.91 5.10
C PHE A 158 9.90 3.34 4.10
N GLY A 159 8.76 4.02 3.96
CA GLY A 159 7.77 3.77 2.93
C GLY A 159 7.82 4.91 1.93
N TYR A 160 8.01 4.57 0.65
CA TYR A 160 7.95 5.52 -0.46
C TYR A 160 6.54 5.51 -1.05
N ASP A 161 6.07 6.70 -1.43
CA ASP A 161 4.79 6.91 -2.13
C ASP A 161 3.64 6.09 -1.51
N VAL A 162 3.27 6.47 -0.28
CA VAL A 162 2.23 5.78 0.48
C VAL A 162 0.86 6.26 0.04
N ASP A 163 0.10 5.38 -0.60
CA ASP A 163 -1.32 5.61 -0.84
C ASP A 163 -2.06 5.68 0.50
N ILE A 164 -2.68 6.82 0.80
CA ILE A 164 -3.36 7.06 2.08
C ILE A 164 -4.68 6.29 2.21
N ALA A 165 -5.32 5.94 1.10
CA ALA A 165 -6.58 5.21 1.08
C ALA A 165 -6.36 3.72 1.38
N THR A 166 -5.37 3.10 0.76
CA THR A 166 -5.03 1.67 0.96
C THR A 166 -3.99 1.45 2.06
N ARG A 167 -3.27 2.51 2.46
CA ARG A 167 -2.14 2.47 3.41
C ARG A 167 -1.02 1.53 2.95
N THR A 168 -0.83 1.42 1.64
CA THR A 168 0.20 0.59 1.04
C THR A 168 1.28 1.50 0.46
N PRO A 169 2.55 1.37 0.90
CA PRO A 169 3.65 2.00 0.20
C PRO A 169 3.82 1.33 -1.16
N SER A 170 4.15 2.11 -2.19
CA SER A 170 4.57 1.55 -3.48
C SER A 170 5.92 0.84 -3.34
N ALA A 171 6.78 1.31 -2.42
CA ALA A 171 8.00 0.62 -2.03
C ALA A 171 8.29 0.67 -0.52
N ALA A 172 8.72 -0.46 0.06
CA ALA A 172 9.09 -0.56 1.47
C ALA A 172 10.58 -0.81 1.62
N TYR A 173 11.20 -0.12 2.58
CA TYR A 173 12.62 -0.22 2.85
C TYR A 173 12.91 -0.35 4.34
N TYR A 174 13.98 -1.06 4.68
CA TYR A 174 14.54 -1.08 6.03
C TYR A 174 15.99 -0.65 6.03
N ALA A 175 16.40 0.04 7.09
CA ALA A 175 17.79 0.38 7.29
C ALA A 175 18.61 -0.89 7.59
N THR A 176 19.50 -1.24 6.66
CA THR A 176 20.40 -2.40 6.74
C THR A 176 21.79 -2.02 7.22
N SER A 177 22.11 -0.72 7.24
CA SER A 177 23.28 -0.16 7.90
C SER A 177 22.96 1.19 8.54
N GLY A 178 23.87 1.67 9.39
CA GLY A 178 23.75 2.95 10.09
C GLY A 178 23.68 2.78 11.60
N THR A 179 23.59 3.90 12.30
CA THR A 179 23.50 3.95 13.76
C THR A 179 22.28 4.74 14.19
N LEU A 180 21.37 4.08 14.90
CA LEU A 180 20.18 4.66 15.50
C LEU A 180 20.45 4.98 16.97
N THR A 181 20.20 6.22 17.40
CA THR A 181 20.39 6.65 18.79
C THR A 181 19.16 7.39 19.28
N PHE A 182 18.55 6.93 20.36
CA PHE A 182 17.42 7.62 20.98
C PHE A 182 17.95 8.66 21.97
N THR A 183 17.53 9.91 21.83
CA THR A 183 17.89 11.01 22.74
C THR A 183 16.84 11.24 23.82
N LYS A 184 15.58 10.89 23.55
CA LYS A 184 14.50 10.86 24.55
C LYS A 184 13.50 9.76 24.22
N ILE A 185 12.95 9.14 25.26
CA ILE A 185 11.77 8.26 25.19
C ILE A 185 10.84 8.67 26.33
N CYS A 186 9.64 9.10 25.98
CA CYS A 186 8.60 9.58 26.89
C CYS A 186 7.44 8.58 26.93
N PRO A 187 7.10 8.02 28.10
CA PRO A 187 5.97 7.12 28.23
C PRO A 187 4.65 7.87 28.03
N PRO A 188 3.55 7.16 27.72
CA PRO A 188 2.24 7.76 27.68
C PRO A 188 1.84 8.26 29.08
N THR A 189 1.06 9.35 29.12
CA THR A 189 0.60 9.93 30.38
C THR A 189 -0.81 9.46 30.69
N ALA A 190 -1.15 9.37 31.99
CA ALA A 190 -2.51 9.03 32.43
C ALA A 190 -3.57 10.04 31.96
N ALA A 191 -3.16 11.25 31.57
CA ALA A 191 -4.01 12.30 31.01
C ALA A 191 -4.36 12.09 29.52
N GLY A 192 -4.00 10.95 28.94
CA GLY A 192 -4.29 10.62 27.53
C GLY A 192 -3.20 11.03 26.54
N GLY A 193 -2.03 11.50 27.01
CA GLY A 193 -0.89 11.74 26.13
C GLY A 193 -0.30 10.43 25.63
N MET A 194 -0.13 10.28 24.31
CA MET A 194 0.42 9.05 23.70
C MET A 194 1.92 8.82 24.01
N GLY A 195 2.58 9.81 24.61
CA GLY A 195 4.03 9.84 24.76
C GLY A 195 4.71 10.11 23.43
N GLY A 196 6.00 9.82 23.35
CA GLY A 196 6.79 10.08 22.16
C GLY A 196 8.26 9.76 22.35
N PHE A 197 9.04 9.92 21.30
CA PHE A 197 10.48 9.71 21.36
C PHE A 197 11.19 10.54 20.29
N SER A 198 12.48 10.79 20.50
CA SER A 198 13.33 11.50 19.55
C SER A 198 14.71 10.89 19.51
N GLY A 199 15.44 11.17 18.44
CA GLY A 199 16.78 10.64 18.26
C GLY A 199 17.42 11.04 16.94
N THR A 200 18.51 10.35 16.63
CA THR A 200 19.25 10.51 15.38
C THR A 200 19.49 9.16 14.72
N LEU A 201 19.48 9.17 13.39
CA LEU A 201 19.85 8.06 12.54
C LEU A 201 20.97 8.54 11.60
N ALA A 202 22.19 8.04 11.83
CA ALA A 202 23.39 8.46 11.12
C ALA A 202 23.92 7.36 10.20
N GLY A 203 24.37 7.75 9.01
CA GLY A 203 25.00 6.84 8.04
C GLY A 203 24.10 5.69 7.60
N ALA A 204 22.79 5.93 7.54
CA ALA A 204 21.83 4.90 7.19
C ALA A 204 21.91 4.55 5.69
N GLN A 205 21.87 3.25 5.42
CA GLN A 205 21.51 2.73 4.10
C GLN A 205 20.24 1.91 4.25
N PHE A 206 19.26 2.22 3.41
CA PHE A 206 17.99 1.53 3.32
C PHE A 206 18.04 0.53 2.16
N THR A 207 17.52 -0.66 2.38
CA THR A 207 17.40 -1.71 1.35
C THR A 207 15.94 -2.09 1.23
N ALA A 208 15.49 -2.28 0.00
CA ALA A 208 14.12 -2.68 -0.28
C ALA A 208 13.80 -4.04 0.35
N VAL A 209 12.58 -4.15 0.86
CA VAL A 209 12.05 -5.35 1.50
C VAL A 209 10.69 -5.71 0.91
N SER A 210 10.33 -6.98 1.04
CA SER A 210 9.04 -7.51 0.59
C SER A 210 7.82 -6.86 1.27
N SER A 211 7.94 -6.42 2.53
CA SER A 211 6.84 -5.82 3.30
C SER A 211 7.34 -5.08 4.54
N LEU A 212 6.56 -4.13 5.05
CA LEU A 212 6.85 -3.46 6.32
C LEU A 212 6.57 -4.32 7.56
N THR A 213 5.65 -5.28 7.48
CA THR A 213 5.20 -6.09 8.63
C THR A 213 5.99 -7.37 8.83
N ASN A 214 6.47 -7.98 7.75
CA ASN A 214 7.37 -9.14 7.77
C ASN A 214 8.51 -8.92 6.77
N PRO A 215 9.46 -8.04 7.10
CA PRO A 215 10.48 -7.59 6.15
C PRO A 215 11.49 -8.68 5.83
N THR A 216 11.58 -9.06 4.55
CA THR A 216 12.70 -9.82 4.00
C THR A 216 13.38 -9.00 2.92
N ILE A 217 14.72 -8.94 2.93
CA ILE A 217 15.49 -8.24 1.90
C ILE A 217 15.11 -8.78 0.52
N ASP A 218 14.75 -7.88 -0.40
CA ASP A 218 14.58 -8.24 -1.80
C ASP A 218 15.96 -8.25 -2.49
N PRO A 219 16.44 -9.38 -3.01
CA PRO A 219 17.74 -9.46 -3.66
C PRO A 219 17.83 -8.67 -4.97
N ASN A 220 16.71 -8.38 -5.62
CA ASN A 220 16.64 -7.52 -6.81
C ASN A 220 16.25 -6.08 -6.45
N GLY A 221 16.08 -5.82 -5.16
CA GLY A 221 15.57 -4.57 -4.65
C GLY A 221 16.61 -3.45 -4.58
N CYS A 222 16.10 -2.24 -4.51
CA CYS A 222 16.91 -1.02 -4.52
C CYS A 222 17.55 -0.73 -3.17
N THR A 223 18.70 -0.05 -3.21
CA THR A 223 19.36 0.49 -2.03
C THR A 223 19.42 2.01 -2.09
N ILE A 224 19.23 2.66 -0.93
CA ILE A 224 19.22 4.11 -0.78
C ILE A 224 20.20 4.48 0.35
N PRO A 225 21.25 5.27 0.10
CA PRO A 225 21.64 5.76 -1.21
C PRO A 225 22.15 4.61 -2.09
N GLY A 226 21.96 4.75 -3.40
CA GLY A 226 22.40 3.75 -4.38
C GLY A 226 23.92 3.65 -4.50
N PRO A 227 24.45 2.67 -5.25
CA PRO A 227 25.88 2.52 -5.45
C PRO A 227 26.50 3.76 -6.11
N GLY A 228 27.46 4.40 -5.42
CA GLY A 228 28.14 5.60 -5.93
C GLY A 228 27.46 6.93 -5.57
N GLU A 229 26.28 6.88 -4.96
CA GLU A 229 25.60 8.07 -4.43
C GLU A 229 26.20 8.49 -3.07
N PRO A 230 26.15 9.79 -2.72
CA PRO A 230 26.62 10.27 -1.43
C PRO A 230 25.82 9.66 -0.28
N ALA A 231 26.47 9.49 0.87
CA ALA A 231 25.80 9.02 2.09
C ALA A 231 24.66 9.98 2.48
N LEU A 232 23.56 9.42 2.97
CA LEU A 232 22.47 10.22 3.51
C LEU A 232 22.96 11.06 4.70
N PRO A 233 22.48 12.32 4.82
CA PRO A 233 22.78 13.13 6.00
C PRO A 233 22.21 12.47 7.26
N THR A 234 22.73 12.86 8.43
CA THR A 234 22.15 12.42 9.71
C THR A 234 20.71 12.90 9.81
N ILE A 235 19.78 11.96 9.95
CA ILE A 235 18.36 12.24 10.13
C ILE A 235 18.11 12.44 11.62
N THR A 236 17.57 13.59 11.99
CA THR A 236 17.06 13.85 13.34
C THR A 236 15.57 13.66 13.33
N PHE A 237 15.04 12.79 14.19
CA PHE A 237 13.62 12.49 14.25
C PHE A 237 13.03 12.85 15.61
N ARG A 238 11.74 13.24 15.57
CA ARG A 238 10.91 13.46 16.74
C ARG A 238 9.50 12.96 16.41
N MET A 239 8.98 12.02 17.19
CA MET A 239 7.68 11.40 17.00
C MET A 239 6.91 11.50 18.31
N GLY A 240 5.68 12.02 18.29
CA GLY A 240 4.87 12.24 19.46
C GLY A 240 5.37 13.37 20.38
N ASP A 241 4.94 13.30 21.63
CA ASP A 241 5.33 14.25 22.67
C ASP A 241 6.63 13.82 23.37
N THR A 242 7.68 14.62 23.20
CA THR A 242 8.99 14.42 23.83
C THR A 242 9.29 15.41 24.98
N SER A 243 8.25 16.02 25.55
CA SER A 243 8.35 17.03 26.62
C SER A 243 8.56 16.45 28.03
N CYS A 244 8.66 15.13 28.18
CA CYS A 244 8.96 14.53 29.47
C CYS A 244 10.33 15.00 29.99
N ASN A 245 10.37 15.27 31.30
CA ASN A 245 11.54 15.65 32.08
C ASN A 245 11.90 14.54 33.06
#